data_AF-X0WBS3-F1
#
_entry.id   AF-X0WBS3-F1
#
_cell.length_a   1.000
_cell.length_b   1.000
_cell.length_c   1.000
_cell.angle_alpha   90.00
_cell.angle_beta   90.00
_cell.angle_gamma   90.00
#
_symmetry.space_group_name_H-M   'P 1'
#
loop_
_entity.id
_entity.type
_entity.pdbx_description
1 polymer ?
#
loop_
_entity_poly.entity_id
_entity_poly.type
_entity_poly.pdbx_seq_one_letter_code
_entity_poly.pdbx_strand_id
1 'polypeptide(L)'
;VGPAGEENLKASSVAVTTPDFHIRMAARGGLGAVMGSKNLKAVVVDDQGSDRVEVKDKTVLRESVTPTKSSAIGHLSSRSYPPRNHY
;
A
#
# COMPACT_ATOMS: atom_id res chain seq x y z
N VAL A 1 -11.13 -4.48 8.75
CA VAL A 1 -12.08 -3.36 8.86
C VAL A 1 -12.38 -3.04 10.31
N GLY A 2 -12.57 -1.75 10.60
CA GLY A 2 -13.06 -1.30 11.90
C GLY A 2 -14.59 -1.33 11.99
N PRO A 3 -15.16 -0.76 13.06
CA PRO A 3 -16.61 -0.76 13.31
C PRO A 3 -17.43 -0.22 12.15
N ALA A 4 -16.97 0.84 11.49
CA ALA A 4 -17.65 1.41 10.32
C ALA A 4 -17.80 0.44 9.15
N GLY A 5 -16.86 -0.50 8.98
CA GLY A 5 -16.99 -1.55 7.96
C GLY A 5 -17.94 -2.66 8.40
N GLU A 6 -17.91 -3.04 9.68
CA GLU A 6 -18.81 -4.06 10.26
C GLU A 6 -20.28 -3.62 10.17
N GLU A 7 -20.55 -2.34 10.40
CA GLU A 7 -21.86 -1.70 10.23
C GLU A 7 -22.21 -1.36 8.76
N ASN A 8 -21.39 -1.79 7.80
CA ASN A 8 -21.59 -1.56 6.36
C ASN A 8 -21.78 -0.07 5.96
N LEU A 9 -21.12 0.86 6.65
CA LEU A 9 -21.22 2.28 6.34
C LEU A 9 -20.57 2.58 4.98
N LYS A 10 -21.30 3.26 4.09
CA LYS A 10 -20.90 3.48 2.68
C LYS A 10 -19.57 4.22 2.49
N ALA A 11 -19.15 5.00 3.48
CA ALA A 11 -17.89 5.75 3.46
C ALA A 11 -16.73 5.05 4.19
N SER A 12 -16.91 3.79 4.61
CA SER A 12 -15.89 3.07 5.37
C SER A 12 -14.68 2.68 4.52
N SER A 13 -13.52 2.74 5.17
CA SER A 13 -12.21 2.49 4.59
C SER A 13 -11.62 1.14 5.01
N VAL A 14 -10.59 0.70 4.29
CA VAL A 14 -9.68 -0.36 4.76
C VAL A 14 -8.36 0.28 5.19
N ALA A 15 -7.99 0.08 6.46
CA ALA A 15 -6.67 0.46 6.98
C ALA A 15 -5.66 -0.64 6.67
N VAL A 16 -4.48 -0.24 6.22
CA VAL A 16 -3.39 -1.14 5.84
C VAL A 16 -2.20 -0.87 6.75
N THR A 17 -1.82 -1.88 7.51
CA THR A 17 -0.57 -1.88 8.29
C THR A 17 0.57 -2.25 7.36
N THR A 18 1.61 -1.43 7.32
CA THR A 18 2.83 -1.73 6.56
C THR A 18 4.01 -2.00 7.49
N PRO A 19 5.07 -2.72 7.02
CA PRO A 19 6.23 -3.05 7.85
C PRO A 19 6.99 -1.84 8.39
N ASP A 20 6.86 -0.68 7.74
CA ASP A 20 7.39 0.62 8.18
C ASP A 20 6.48 1.36 9.17
N PHE A 21 5.42 0.70 9.66
CA PHE A 21 4.42 1.23 10.62
C PHE A 21 3.74 2.54 10.20
N HIS A 22 3.81 2.89 8.92
CA HIS A 22 3.10 4.04 8.38
C HIS A 22 1.64 3.69 8.07
N ILE A 23 0.74 4.62 8.37
CA ILE A 23 -0.68 4.44 8.12
C ILE A 23 -0.95 4.62 6.62
N ARG A 24 -1.53 3.60 5.99
CA ARG A 24 -2.00 3.64 4.61
C ARG A 24 -3.48 3.24 4.57
N MET A 25 -4.25 3.89 3.69
CA MET A 25 -5.72 3.77 3.69
C MET A 25 -6.28 3.62 2.28
N ALA A 26 -7.03 2.54 2.05
CA ALA A 26 -7.94 2.45 0.90
C ALA A 26 -9.28 3.09 1.30
N ALA A 27 -9.35 4.42 1.17
CA ALA A 27 -10.34 5.24 1.87
C ALA A 27 -11.64 5.53 1.10
N ARG A 28 -11.64 5.36 -0.23
CA ARG A 28 -12.77 5.75 -1.09
C ARG A 28 -13.47 4.54 -1.68
N GLY A 29 -14.71 4.74 -2.11
CA GLY A 29 -15.52 3.70 -2.76
C GLY A 29 -16.17 2.70 -1.80
N GLY A 30 -16.11 2.92 -0.49
CA GLY A 30 -16.79 2.08 0.50
C GLY A 30 -16.19 0.67 0.64
N LEU A 31 -14.90 0.51 0.35
CA LEU A 31 -14.22 -0.79 0.41
C LEU A 31 -14.33 -1.46 1.78
N GLY A 32 -14.39 -0.67 2.87
CA GLY A 32 -14.61 -1.19 4.22
C GLY A 32 -15.98 -1.89 4.37
N ALA A 33 -17.03 -1.37 3.72
CA ALA A 33 -18.37 -1.94 3.78
C ALA A 33 -18.45 -3.19 2.92
N VAL A 34 -17.77 -3.21 1.76
CA VAL A 34 -17.68 -4.43 0.93
C VAL A 34 -17.02 -5.56 1.72
N MET A 35 -15.92 -5.28 2.43
CA MET A 35 -15.23 -6.27 3.26
C MET A 35 -16.05 -6.71 4.48
N GLY A 36 -16.71 -5.76 5.16
CA GLY A 36 -17.62 -6.05 6.28
C GLY A 36 -18.86 -6.87 5.89
N SER A 37 -19.46 -6.60 4.73
CA SER A 37 -20.63 -7.33 4.21
C SER A 37 -20.35 -8.82 3.96
N LYS A 38 -19.06 -9.19 3.86
CA LYS A 38 -18.58 -10.56 3.70
C LYS A 38 -18.12 -11.18 5.03
N ASN A 39 -18.39 -10.53 6.16
CA ASN A 39 -17.91 -10.92 7.50
C ASN A 39 -16.39 -11.08 7.56
N LEU A 40 -15.64 -10.32 6.76
CA LEU A 40 -14.19 -10.44 6.67
C LEU A 40 -13.52 -9.35 7.53
N LYS A 41 -12.95 -9.73 8.68
CA LYS A 41 -12.38 -8.77 9.63
C LYS A 41 -11.02 -8.23 9.21
N ALA A 42 -10.13 -9.07 8.71
CA ALA A 42 -8.77 -8.71 8.33
C ALA A 42 -8.25 -9.68 7.26
N VAL A 43 -7.25 -9.22 6.51
CA VAL A 43 -6.39 -10.08 5.69
C VAL A 43 -4.98 -9.93 6.27
N VAL A 44 -4.40 -11.04 6.71
CA VAL A 44 -3.03 -11.09 7.21
C VAL A 44 -2.20 -11.81 6.17
N VAL A 45 -1.11 -11.18 5.75
CA VAL A 45 -0.15 -11.76 4.81
C VAL A 45 1.12 -12.05 5.57
N ASP A 46 1.49 -13.32 5.62
CA ASP A 46 2.78 -13.80 6.10
C ASP A 46 3.60 -14.21 4.88
N ASP A 47 4.81 -13.64 4.73
CA ASP A 47 5.70 -13.89 3.61
C ASP A 47 6.76 -14.97 3.93
N GLN A 48 6.72 -15.60 5.11
CA GLN A 48 7.62 -16.69 5.46
C GLN A 48 7.51 -17.85 4.46
N GLY A 49 8.65 -18.23 3.88
CA GLY A 49 8.74 -19.30 2.88
C GLY A 49 8.23 -18.95 1.48
N SER A 50 7.88 -17.68 1.23
CA SER A 50 7.45 -17.23 -0.10
C SER A 50 8.63 -16.94 -1.03
N ASP A 51 8.51 -17.35 -2.29
CA ASP A 51 9.46 -17.02 -3.34
C ASP A 51 9.22 -15.61 -3.89
N ARG A 52 10.29 -15.00 -4.43
CA ARG A 52 10.14 -13.76 -5.18
C ARG A 52 9.35 -14.00 -6.46
N VAL A 53 8.54 -13.03 -6.84
CA VAL A 53 7.81 -13.03 -8.11
C VAL A 53 8.78 -13.24 -9.28
N GLU A 54 8.50 -14.22 -10.13
CA GLU A 54 9.28 -14.47 -11.33
C GLU A 54 9.06 -13.34 -12.34
N VAL A 55 10.17 -12.70 -12.73
CA VAL A 55 10.15 -11.61 -13.71
C VAL A 55 10.58 -12.19 -15.05
N LYS A 56 9.69 -12.12 -16.04
CA LYS A 56 9.90 -12.63 -17.41
C LYS A 56 11.18 -12.07 -18.05
N ASP A 57 11.43 -10.77 -17.91
CA ASP A 57 12.65 -10.11 -18.41
C ASP A 57 13.20 -9.17 -17.33
N LYS A 58 14.18 -9.66 -16.58
CA LYS A 58 14.82 -8.92 -15.47
C LYS A 58 15.62 -7.72 -15.96
N THR A 59 16.20 -7.82 -17.16
CA THR A 59 17.01 -6.78 -17.79
C THR A 59 16.15 -5.59 -18.17
N VAL A 60 15.05 -5.83 -18.90
CA VAL A 60 14.14 -4.76 -19.35
C VAL A 60 13.46 -4.07 -18.15
N LEU A 61 13.05 -4.83 -17.13
CA LEU A 61 12.47 -4.23 -15.92
C LEU A 61 13.47 -3.27 -15.24
N ARG A 62 14.72 -3.71 -15.07
CA ARG A 62 15.75 -2.91 -14.39
C ARG A 62 16.11 -1.65 -15.17
N GLU A 63 16.25 -1.77 -16.48
CA GLU A 63 16.52 -0.62 -17.37
C GLU A 63 15.38 0.39 -17.33
N SER A 64 14.12 -0.07 -17.32
CA SER A 64 12.94 0.80 -17.34
C SER A 64 12.71 1.54 -16.00
N VAL A 65 13.03 0.92 -14.86
CA VAL A 65 12.83 1.53 -13.53
C VAL A 65 13.79 2.69 -13.28
N THR A 66 15.01 2.63 -13.82
CA THR A 66 16.07 3.63 -13.58
C THR A 66 15.67 5.06 -14.03
N PRO A 67 15.24 5.31 -15.28
CA PRO A 67 14.80 6.64 -15.70
C PRO A 67 13.55 7.13 -14.97
N THR A 68 12.57 6.25 -14.70
CA THR A 68 11.36 6.61 -13.95
C THR A 68 11.69 7.04 -12.52
N LYS A 69 12.61 6.33 -11.85
CA LYS A 69 13.06 6.68 -10.50
C LYS A 69 13.73 8.06 -10.47
N SER A 70 14.64 8.33 -11.42
CA SER A 70 15.33 9.61 -11.52
C SER A 70 14.37 10.77 -11.81
N SER A 71 13.37 10.55 -12.68
CA SER A 71 12.35 11.56 -12.98
C SER A 71 11.45 11.85 -11.77
N ALA A 72 10.98 10.82 -11.06
CA ALA A 72 10.11 10.97 -9.91
C ALA A 72 10.81 11.65 -8.72
N ILE A 73 12.08 11.34 -8.46
CA ILE A 73 12.86 11.92 -7.35
C ILE A 73 13.42 13.30 -7.71
N GLY A 74 13.76 13.52 -8.98
CA GLY A 74 14.34 14.78 -9.47
C GLY A 74 13.32 15.92 -9.64
N HIS A 75 12.02 15.64 -9.53
CA HIS A 75 11.00 16.66 -9.62
C HIS A 75 11.05 17.66 -8.44
N LEU A 76 10.63 18.90 -8.66
CA LEU A 76 10.79 19.96 -7.66
C LEU A 76 10.03 19.66 -6.35
N SER A 77 8.87 19.01 -6.45
CA SER A 77 8.04 18.71 -5.27
C SER A 77 8.62 17.62 -4.36
N SER A 78 9.48 16.74 -4.87
CA SER A 78 10.12 15.67 -4.08
C SER A 78 11.33 16.15 -3.27
N ARG A 79 11.89 17.33 -3.57
CA ARG A 79 13.01 17.93 -2.81
C ARG A 79 12.59 18.64 -1.52
N SER A 80 11.31 18.96 -1.35
CA SER A 80 10.81 19.73 -0.21
C SER A 80 10.54 18.89 1.05
N TYR A 81 10.58 17.56 0.97
CA TYR A 81 10.40 16.68 2.12
C TYR A 81 11.77 16.27 2.69
N PRO A 82 12.23 16.85 3.82
CA PRO A 82 13.44 16.37 4.46
C PRO A 82 13.24 14.94 4.99
N PRO A 83 14.29 14.09 5.01
CA PRO A 83 14.21 12.78 5.63
C PRO A 83 13.88 12.96 7.12
N ARG A 84 12.76 12.40 7.58
CA ARG A 84 12.43 12.36 9.01
C ARG A 84 13.31 11.32 9.70
N ASN A 85 14.21 11.77 10.57
CA ASN A 85 14.84 10.90 11.57
C ASN A 85 13.75 10.48 12.57
N HIS A 86 13.50 9.18 12.69
CA HIS A 86 12.73 8.61 13.79
C HIS A 86 13.71 7.88 14.72
N TYR A 87 13.65 8.22 16.01
CA TYR A 87 14.37 7.56 17.11
C TYR A 87 13.85 6.13 17.34
#